data_AF-A0A433BB74-F1
#
_entry.id   AF-A0A433BB74-F1
#
_cell.length_a   1.000
_cell.length_b   1.000
_cell.length_c   1.000
_cell.angle_alpha   90.00
_cell.angle_beta   90.00
_cell.angle_gamma   90.00
#
_symmetry.space_group_name_H-M   'P 1'
#
loop_
_entity.id
_entity.type
_entity.pdbx_description
1 polymer ?
#
loop_
_entity_poly.entity_id
_entity_poly.type
_entity_poly.pdbx_seq_one_letter_code
_entity_poly.pdbx_strand_id
1 'polypeptide(L)'
;MSALKSHISALIEAAETGQVWVPTDFAQLGSRDAIDKTLQRMVQAGELRRIERGLYDRPKINSLTKRPTTPDYRAVAEAIARRDHLRLLVDGMTAANDLGLTDAVPARVTIHTDTRRRAVQLDKLTIEFKQTAPSRLYWAGRPAMRIVQALYWLKDTLTSERSSIQGKLTKVLADPVHGPAIRQDLLDGFNVLPAWMQSLIRELPGCDPQETRAATSQTLDTKKSQSARRRAAKHGETP
;
A
#
# COMPACT_ATOMS: atom_id res chain seq x y z
N MET A 1 -20.52 22.94 -21.57
CA MET A 1 -19.78 22.08 -20.61
C MET A 1 -18.66 22.95 -20.02
N SER A 2 -18.50 23.06 -18.69
CA SER A 2 -17.45 23.95 -18.14
C SER A 2 -16.07 23.35 -18.33
N ALA A 3 -15.05 24.16 -18.66
CA ALA A 3 -13.68 23.70 -18.86
C ALA A 3 -13.14 22.89 -17.66
N LEU A 4 -13.48 23.32 -16.43
CA LEU A 4 -13.12 22.60 -15.20
C LEU A 4 -13.68 21.18 -15.17
N LYS A 5 -14.93 20.98 -15.57
CA LYS A 5 -15.53 19.64 -15.63
C LYS A 5 -14.75 18.75 -16.61
N SER A 6 -14.46 19.27 -17.80
CA SER A 6 -13.73 18.51 -18.83
C SER A 6 -12.34 18.08 -18.36
N HIS A 7 -11.61 18.94 -17.65
CA HIS A 7 -10.31 18.57 -17.07
C HIS A 7 -10.43 17.52 -15.96
N ILE A 8 -11.43 17.64 -15.06
CA ILE A 8 -11.68 16.65 -14.02
C ILE A 8 -12.04 15.30 -14.65
N SER A 9 -12.94 15.28 -15.65
CA SER A 9 -13.30 14.07 -16.37
C SER A 9 -12.09 13.43 -17.04
N ALA A 10 -11.24 14.21 -17.72
CA ALA A 10 -10.03 13.68 -18.36
C ALA A 10 -9.08 13.00 -17.36
N LEU A 11 -8.89 13.58 -16.17
CA LEU A 11 -8.08 12.95 -15.12
C LEU A 11 -8.70 11.64 -14.61
N ILE A 12 -10.03 11.59 -14.46
CA ILE A 12 -10.74 10.40 -14.01
C ILE A 12 -10.68 9.28 -15.06
N GLU A 13 -10.77 9.61 -16.36
CA GLU A 13 -10.71 8.62 -17.45
C GLU A 13 -9.29 8.10 -17.70
N ALA A 14 -8.26 8.92 -17.44
CA ALA A 14 -6.86 8.52 -17.59
C ALA A 14 -6.35 7.63 -16.45
N ALA A 15 -7.10 7.55 -15.35
CA ALA A 15 -6.72 6.82 -14.16
C ALA A 15 -7.12 5.34 -14.21
N GLU A 16 -6.56 4.56 -13.27
CA GLU A 16 -6.93 3.16 -13.12
C GLU A 16 -8.40 3.00 -12.71
N THR A 17 -9.01 1.92 -13.20
CA THR A 17 -10.40 1.61 -12.88
C THR A 17 -10.54 1.29 -11.39
N GLY A 18 -11.54 1.89 -10.73
CA GLY A 18 -11.83 1.63 -9.31
C GLY A 18 -11.15 2.60 -8.34
N GLN A 19 -10.41 3.59 -8.84
CA GLN A 19 -9.85 4.66 -8.01
C GLN A 19 -10.94 5.50 -7.35
N VAL A 20 -10.71 5.85 -6.08
CA VAL A 20 -11.53 6.77 -5.29
C VAL A 20 -10.81 8.12 -5.22
N TRP A 21 -11.57 9.19 -5.48
CA TRP A 21 -11.13 10.55 -5.61
C TRP A 21 -11.55 11.41 -4.44
N VAL A 22 -10.68 12.34 -4.08
CA VAL A 22 -10.93 13.38 -3.09
C VAL A 22 -10.74 14.75 -3.74
N PRO A 23 -11.40 15.82 -3.26
CA PRO A 23 -11.30 17.13 -3.91
C PRO A 23 -9.86 17.67 -4.04
N THR A 24 -8.97 17.29 -3.12
CA THR A 24 -7.55 17.66 -3.15
C THR A 24 -6.81 17.10 -4.36
N ASP A 25 -7.32 16.04 -4.99
CA ASP A 25 -6.74 15.45 -6.22
C ASP A 25 -6.85 16.39 -7.41
N PHE A 26 -7.78 17.33 -7.34
CA PHE A 26 -8.06 18.31 -8.38
C PHE A 26 -7.62 19.73 -7.99
N ALA A 27 -6.91 19.90 -6.87
CA ALA A 27 -6.57 21.21 -6.32
C ALA A 27 -5.81 22.13 -7.30
N GLN A 28 -5.04 21.54 -8.22
CA GLN A 28 -4.33 22.26 -9.27
C GLN A 28 -5.23 22.87 -10.36
N LEU A 29 -6.50 22.44 -10.44
CA LEU A 29 -7.43 22.86 -11.51
C LEU A 29 -8.26 24.11 -11.14
N GLY A 30 -8.29 24.51 -9.87
CA GLY A 30 -9.04 25.68 -9.44
C GLY A 30 -9.30 25.75 -7.94
N SER A 31 -10.16 26.69 -7.54
CA SER A 31 -10.51 26.87 -6.13
C SER A 31 -11.33 25.69 -5.59
N ARG A 32 -11.22 25.46 -4.27
CA ARG A 32 -11.92 24.37 -3.59
C ARG A 32 -13.43 24.41 -3.83
N ASP A 33 -14.04 25.59 -3.76
CA ASP A 33 -15.48 25.75 -3.99
C ASP A 33 -15.90 25.42 -5.42
N ALA A 34 -15.08 25.77 -6.41
CA ALA A 34 -15.35 25.46 -7.81
C ALA A 34 -15.25 23.96 -8.08
N ILE A 35 -14.26 23.29 -7.48
CA ILE A 35 -14.08 21.84 -7.55
C ILE A 35 -15.27 21.14 -6.88
N ASP A 36 -15.60 21.51 -5.65
CA ASP A 36 -16.68 20.86 -4.89
C ASP A 36 -18.04 21.03 -5.61
N LYS A 37 -18.33 22.22 -6.15
CA LYS A 37 -19.54 22.45 -6.97
C LYS A 37 -19.54 21.62 -8.26
N THR A 38 -18.38 21.45 -8.90
CA THR A 38 -18.28 20.66 -10.13
C THR A 38 -18.49 19.17 -9.84
N LEU A 39 -17.84 18.63 -8.80
CA LEU A 39 -18.03 17.25 -8.35
C LEU A 39 -19.48 17.00 -7.93
N GLN A 40 -20.11 17.94 -7.23
CA GLN A 40 -21.54 17.85 -6.88
C GLN A 40 -22.43 17.74 -8.13
N ARG A 41 -22.19 18.56 -9.17
CA ARG A 41 -22.94 18.49 -10.43
C ARG A 41 -22.69 17.18 -11.17
N MET A 42 -21.47 16.67 -11.17
CA MET A 42 -21.15 15.37 -11.79
C MET A 42 -21.87 14.22 -11.08
N VAL A 43 -21.98 14.27 -9.75
CA VAL A 43 -22.78 13.30 -8.98
C VAL A 43 -24.27 13.43 -9.32
N GLN A 44 -24.82 14.65 -9.40
CA GLN A 44 -26.22 14.87 -9.80
C GLN A 44 -26.50 14.39 -11.23
N ALA A 45 -25.52 14.47 -12.13
CA ALA A 45 -25.60 13.97 -13.49
C ALA A 45 -25.42 12.43 -13.59
N GLY A 46 -25.14 11.74 -12.48
CA GLY A 46 -24.91 10.28 -12.45
C GLY A 46 -23.54 9.85 -13.00
N GLU A 47 -22.63 10.77 -13.28
CA GLU A 47 -21.29 10.50 -13.80
C GLU A 47 -20.36 9.96 -12.72
N LEU A 48 -20.58 10.38 -11.47
CA LEU A 48 -19.85 9.94 -10.29
C LEU A 48 -20.82 9.48 -9.21
N ARG A 49 -20.38 8.54 -8.38
CA ARG A 49 -21.04 8.21 -7.12
C ARG A 49 -20.30 8.91 -5.99
N ARG A 50 -21.08 9.47 -5.05
CA ARG A 50 -20.55 9.98 -3.79
C ARG A 50 -20.64 8.87 -2.75
N ILE A 51 -19.49 8.37 -2.29
CA ILE A 51 -19.41 7.34 -1.24
C ILE A 51 -19.71 7.99 0.12
N GLU A 52 -19.04 9.10 0.40
CA GLU A 52 -19.24 9.92 1.60
C GLU A 52 -18.93 11.39 1.25
N ARG A 53 -19.05 12.30 2.22
CA ARG A 53 -18.61 13.68 2.02
C ARG A 53 -17.11 13.71 1.71
N GLY A 54 -16.79 14.18 0.50
CA GLY A 54 -15.42 14.33 0.04
C GLY A 54 -14.77 13.05 -0.48
N LEU A 55 -15.55 11.98 -0.72
CA LEU A 55 -15.09 10.74 -1.35
C LEU A 55 -16.00 10.42 -2.54
N TYR A 56 -15.39 10.27 -3.72
CA TYR A 56 -16.10 10.09 -4.98
C TYR A 56 -15.48 8.94 -5.76
N ASP A 57 -16.30 8.13 -6.40
CA ASP A 57 -15.82 7.09 -7.31
C ASP A 57 -16.61 7.10 -8.61
N ARG A 58 -16.04 6.48 -9.64
CA ARG A 58 -16.76 6.18 -10.87
C ARG A 58 -17.25 4.74 -10.79
N PRO A 59 -18.54 4.50 -10.53
CA PRO A 59 -19.05 3.14 -10.36
C PRO A 59 -18.96 2.37 -11.68
N LYS A 60 -18.34 1.19 -11.65
CA LYS A 60 -18.43 0.25 -12.77
C LYS A 60 -19.76 -0.49 -12.69
N ILE A 61 -20.44 -0.68 -13.82
CA ILE A 61 -21.63 -1.53 -13.87
C ILE A 61 -21.19 -2.99 -13.99
N ASN A 62 -21.69 -3.83 -13.09
CA ASN A 62 -21.46 -5.27 -13.18
C ASN A 62 -22.29 -5.85 -14.34
N SER A 63 -21.64 -6.56 -15.26
CA SER A 63 -22.29 -7.10 -16.47
C SER A 63 -23.37 -8.15 -16.16
N LEU A 64 -23.21 -8.91 -15.06
CA LEU A 64 -24.12 -9.97 -14.61
C LEU A 64 -25.33 -9.40 -13.87
N THR A 65 -25.11 -8.55 -12.86
CA THR A 65 -26.19 -8.05 -12.00
C THR A 65 -26.84 -6.77 -12.53
N LYS A 66 -26.23 -6.12 -13.54
CA LYS A 66 -26.59 -4.79 -14.06
C LYS A 66 -26.64 -3.68 -13.00
N ARG A 67 -26.06 -3.93 -11.81
CA ARG A 67 -25.98 -2.98 -10.71
C ARG A 67 -24.58 -2.34 -10.64
N PRO A 68 -24.47 -1.12 -10.08
CA PRO A 68 -23.19 -0.55 -9.71
C PRO A 68 -22.40 -1.49 -8.79
N THR A 69 -21.12 -1.65 -9.08
CA THR A 69 -20.18 -2.38 -8.22
C THR A 69 -19.97 -1.65 -6.90
N THR A 70 -19.74 -2.40 -5.82
CA THR A 70 -19.32 -1.84 -4.54
C THR A 70 -17.89 -1.29 -4.67
N PRO A 71 -17.58 -0.10 -4.13
CA PRO A 71 -16.22 0.42 -4.15
C PRO A 71 -15.28 -0.55 -3.43
N ASP A 72 -14.04 -0.67 -3.92
CA ASP A 72 -13.00 -1.37 -3.18
C ASP A 72 -12.66 -0.58 -1.91
N TYR A 73 -12.77 -1.26 -0.77
CA TYR A 73 -12.46 -0.66 0.54
C TYR A 73 -10.99 -0.19 0.61
N ARG A 74 -10.08 -0.82 -0.13
CA ARG A 74 -8.67 -0.42 -0.18
C ARG A 74 -8.51 0.93 -0.86
N ALA A 75 -9.18 1.13 -2.00
CA ALA A 75 -9.18 2.41 -2.71
C ALA A 75 -9.84 3.50 -1.86
N VAL A 76 -10.92 3.17 -1.12
CA VAL A 76 -11.54 4.08 -0.16
C VAL A 76 -10.57 4.46 0.96
N ALA A 77 -9.91 3.47 1.58
CA ALA A 77 -8.92 3.70 2.63
C ALA A 77 -7.74 4.54 2.14
N GLU A 78 -7.24 4.28 0.94
CA GLU A 78 -6.15 5.06 0.33
C GLU A 78 -6.58 6.51 0.07
N ALA A 79 -7.75 6.74 -0.54
CA ALA A 79 -8.27 8.09 -0.74
C ALA A 79 -8.43 8.85 0.59
N ILE A 80 -8.89 8.15 1.62
CA ILE A 80 -8.97 8.67 2.99
C ILE A 80 -7.59 9.08 3.51
N ALA A 81 -6.57 8.23 3.35
CA ALA A 81 -5.20 8.52 3.77
C ALA A 81 -4.65 9.76 3.05
N ARG A 82 -4.90 9.88 1.74
CA ARG A 82 -4.46 11.01 0.91
C ARG A 82 -5.13 12.32 1.31
N ARG A 83 -6.43 12.30 1.61
CA ARG A 83 -7.21 13.49 1.99
C ARG A 83 -6.85 14.04 3.35
N ASP A 84 -6.72 13.14 4.33
CA ASP A 84 -6.61 13.51 5.74
C ASP A 84 -5.17 13.34 6.26
N HIS A 85 -4.21 13.02 5.38
CA HIS A 85 -2.80 12.77 5.67
C HIS A 85 -2.58 11.75 6.80
N LEU A 86 -3.40 10.69 6.81
CA LEU A 86 -3.43 9.71 7.89
C LEU A 86 -2.47 8.55 7.64
N ARG A 87 -1.86 8.10 8.73
CA ARG A 87 -1.16 6.81 8.78
C ARG A 87 -2.18 5.71 9.01
N LEU A 88 -2.41 4.88 8.00
CA LEU A 88 -3.36 3.75 8.06
C LEU A 88 -2.61 2.42 8.25
N LEU A 89 -3.05 1.64 9.23
CA LEU A 89 -2.56 0.29 9.49
C LEU A 89 -3.75 -0.67 9.52
N VAL A 90 -3.83 -1.57 8.55
CA VAL A 90 -4.93 -2.56 8.44
C VAL A 90 -4.75 -3.65 9.49
N ASP A 91 -5.84 -4.20 10.01
CA ASP A 91 -5.79 -5.31 10.96
C ASP A 91 -5.24 -6.61 10.34
N GLY A 92 -4.77 -7.51 11.19
CA GLY A 92 -4.07 -8.71 10.75
C GLY A 92 -4.92 -9.71 9.97
N MET A 93 -6.21 -9.86 10.29
CA MET A 93 -7.09 -10.78 9.56
C MET A 93 -7.34 -10.26 8.14
N THR A 94 -7.69 -8.97 8.03
CA THR A 94 -7.85 -8.32 6.72
C THR A 94 -6.55 -8.37 5.92
N ALA A 95 -5.39 -8.09 6.55
CA ALA A 95 -4.10 -8.19 5.88
C ALA A 95 -3.77 -9.62 5.42
N ALA A 96 -4.15 -10.64 6.19
CA ALA A 96 -3.99 -12.04 5.79
C ALA A 96 -4.88 -12.40 4.60
N ASN A 97 -6.15 -11.96 4.60
CA ASN A 97 -7.05 -12.16 3.47
C ASN A 97 -6.53 -11.44 2.22
N ASP A 98 -6.01 -10.23 2.41
CA ASP A 98 -5.47 -9.41 1.34
C ASP A 98 -4.30 -10.06 0.60
N LEU A 99 -3.56 -10.94 1.28
CA LEU A 99 -2.42 -11.69 0.77
C LEU A 99 -2.78 -13.12 0.33
N GLY A 100 -4.07 -13.50 0.38
CA GLY A 100 -4.53 -14.86 0.08
C GLY A 100 -4.06 -15.90 1.11
N LEU A 101 -3.68 -15.46 2.31
CA LEU A 101 -3.28 -16.35 3.42
C LEU A 101 -4.50 -16.91 4.16
N THR A 102 -5.68 -16.32 3.99
CA THR A 102 -6.97 -16.83 4.47
C THR A 102 -8.09 -16.51 3.50
N ASP A 103 -9.09 -17.38 3.43
CA ASP A 103 -10.30 -17.22 2.62
C ASP A 103 -11.45 -16.53 3.38
N ALA A 104 -11.21 -16.14 4.64
CA ALA A 104 -12.19 -15.42 5.44
C ALA A 104 -12.47 -14.04 4.84
N VAL A 105 -13.69 -13.85 4.31
CA VAL A 105 -14.15 -12.55 3.80
C VAL A 105 -14.69 -11.71 4.97
N PRO A 106 -14.07 -10.56 5.31
CA PRO A 106 -14.53 -9.73 6.42
C PRO A 106 -15.85 -9.03 6.08
N ALA A 107 -16.81 -9.04 7.02
CA ALA A 107 -17.93 -8.08 7.03
C ALA A 107 -17.52 -6.73 7.63
N ARG A 108 -16.36 -6.68 8.30
CA ARG A 108 -15.81 -5.50 8.97
C ARG A 108 -14.29 -5.49 8.82
N VAL A 109 -13.76 -4.36 8.38
CA VAL A 109 -12.32 -4.09 8.29
C VAL A 109 -11.96 -3.08 9.37
N THR A 110 -10.93 -3.36 10.16
CA THR A 110 -10.44 -2.42 11.19
C THR A 110 -9.16 -1.76 10.72
N ILE A 111 -9.15 -0.44 10.69
CA ILE A 111 -7.97 0.36 10.31
C ILE A 111 -7.53 1.17 11.52
N HIS A 112 -6.30 0.93 11.96
CA HIS A 112 -5.63 1.68 13.00
C HIS A 112 -5.06 2.99 12.44
N THR A 113 -5.30 4.08 13.17
CA THR A 113 -4.90 5.45 12.79
C THR A 113 -4.37 6.20 14.00
N ASP A 114 -3.57 7.25 13.78
CA ASP A 114 -3.10 8.14 14.85
C ASP A 114 -4.18 9.14 15.30
N THR A 115 -5.16 9.42 14.43
CA THR A 115 -6.24 10.37 14.67
C THR A 115 -7.59 9.66 14.73
N ARG A 116 -8.55 10.21 15.50
CA ARG A 116 -9.94 9.69 15.54
C ARG A 116 -10.65 9.93 14.22
N ARG A 117 -11.42 8.94 13.78
CA ARG A 117 -12.26 9.03 12.59
C ARG A 117 -13.55 8.24 12.77
N ARG A 118 -14.61 8.65 12.10
CA ARG A 118 -15.86 7.89 12.02
C ARG A 118 -15.72 6.71 11.07
N ALA A 119 -16.49 5.66 11.33
CA ALA A 119 -16.59 4.52 10.44
C ALA A 119 -17.21 4.91 9.09
N VAL A 120 -16.84 4.19 8.04
CA VAL A 120 -17.38 4.34 6.69
C VAL A 120 -18.12 3.06 6.33
N GLN A 121 -19.38 3.20 5.93
CA GLN A 121 -20.20 2.07 5.47
C GLN A 121 -20.07 1.92 3.94
N LEU A 122 -19.70 0.73 3.49
CA LEU A 122 -19.63 0.34 2.08
C LEU A 122 -20.56 -0.85 1.85
N ASP A 123 -21.84 -0.58 1.56
CA ASP A 123 -22.88 -1.60 1.43
C ASP A 123 -22.91 -2.54 2.67
N LYS A 124 -22.54 -3.82 2.53
CA LYS A 124 -22.46 -4.79 3.64
C LYS A 124 -21.15 -4.75 4.44
N LEU A 125 -20.14 -4.02 3.96
CA LEU A 125 -18.83 -3.92 4.58
C LEU A 125 -18.73 -2.64 5.43
N THR A 126 -18.22 -2.77 6.65
CA THR A 126 -17.94 -1.60 7.51
C THR A 126 -16.44 -1.39 7.64
N ILE A 127 -15.95 -0.18 7.34
CA ILE A 127 -14.58 0.22 7.65
C ILE A 127 -14.59 0.97 8.99
N GLU A 128 -14.07 0.35 10.04
CA GLU A 128 -13.93 0.95 11.36
C GLU A 128 -12.53 1.53 11.56
N PHE A 129 -12.45 2.69 12.21
CA PHE A 129 -11.19 3.35 12.49
C PHE A 129 -10.89 3.36 13.98
N LYS A 130 -9.72 2.84 14.36
CA LYS A 130 -9.30 2.74 15.76
C LYS A 130 -8.08 3.62 16.01
N GLN A 131 -8.28 4.66 16.84
CA GLN A 131 -7.17 5.50 17.27
C GLN A 131 -6.14 4.67 18.06
N THR A 132 -4.88 4.78 17.64
CA THR A 132 -3.77 3.96 18.12
C THR A 132 -2.55 4.84 18.32
N ALA A 133 -1.78 4.57 19.38
CA ALA A 133 -0.56 5.32 19.68
C ALA A 133 0.44 5.23 18.51
N PRO A 134 1.12 6.34 18.14
CA PRO A 134 2.08 6.36 17.03
C PRO A 134 3.18 5.30 17.11
N SER A 135 3.56 4.89 18.34
CA SER A 135 4.54 3.84 18.58
C SER A 135 4.13 2.46 18.01
N ARG A 136 2.83 2.20 17.86
CA ARG A 136 2.30 0.96 17.27
C ARG A 136 2.04 1.06 15.77
N LEU A 137 2.23 2.25 15.18
CA LEU A 137 1.93 2.53 13.77
C LEU A 137 3.18 2.53 12.88
N TYR A 138 4.31 1.97 13.33
CA TYR A 138 5.56 1.94 12.57
C TYR A 138 5.36 1.46 11.12
N TRP A 139 4.57 0.40 10.93
CA TRP A 139 4.28 -0.19 9.62
C TRP A 139 3.15 0.50 8.85
N ALA A 140 2.45 1.48 9.44
CA ALA A 140 1.33 2.16 8.80
C ALA A 140 1.79 2.85 7.51
N GLY A 141 1.07 2.60 6.41
CA GLY A 141 1.37 3.15 5.07
C GLY A 141 2.64 2.61 4.40
N ARG A 142 3.37 1.67 5.01
CA ARG A 142 4.60 1.11 4.44
C ARG A 142 4.32 -0.09 3.51
N PRO A 143 5.16 -0.34 2.48
CA PRO A 143 4.97 -1.46 1.55
C PRO A 143 4.77 -2.82 2.24
N ALA A 144 5.55 -3.13 3.27
CA ALA A 144 5.50 -4.43 3.95
C ALA A 144 4.42 -4.54 5.04
N MET A 145 3.61 -3.50 5.23
CA MET A 145 2.57 -3.42 6.27
C MET A 145 1.70 -4.67 6.34
N ARG A 146 1.17 -5.12 5.19
CA ARG A 146 0.25 -6.26 5.13
C ARG A 146 0.92 -7.57 5.52
N ILE A 147 2.18 -7.79 5.12
CA ILE A 147 2.92 -9.00 5.50
C ILE A 147 3.08 -9.05 7.01
N VAL A 148 3.52 -7.95 7.62
CA VAL A 148 3.75 -7.91 9.07
C VAL A 148 2.45 -8.11 9.85
N GLN A 149 1.36 -7.44 9.44
CA GLN A 149 0.06 -7.58 10.11
C GLN A 149 -0.52 -8.99 9.94
N ALA A 150 -0.42 -9.57 8.75
CA ALA A 150 -0.86 -10.94 8.51
C ALA A 150 -0.08 -11.95 9.35
N LEU A 151 1.24 -11.78 9.47
CA LEU A 151 2.07 -12.66 10.30
C LEU A 151 1.71 -12.57 11.79
N TYR A 152 1.38 -11.37 12.31
CA TYR A 152 0.88 -11.24 13.68
C TYR A 152 -0.42 -12.02 13.90
N TRP A 153 -1.33 -12.02 12.92
CA TRP A 153 -2.58 -12.78 12.97
C TRP A 153 -2.35 -14.29 12.89
N LEU A 154 -1.45 -14.73 12.02
CA LEU A 154 -1.18 -16.14 11.76
C LEU A 154 -0.21 -16.77 12.76
N LYS A 155 0.25 -16.03 13.77
CA LYS A 155 1.33 -16.46 14.68
C LYS A 155 1.09 -17.86 15.25
N ASP A 156 -0.14 -18.15 15.65
CA ASP A 156 -0.48 -19.42 16.29
C ASP A 156 -0.63 -20.58 15.29
N THR A 157 -1.00 -20.29 14.03
CA THR A 157 -1.13 -21.30 12.95
C THR A 157 0.17 -21.52 12.17
N LEU A 158 1.17 -20.64 12.32
CA LEU A 158 2.49 -20.79 11.70
C LEU A 158 3.19 -22.10 12.08
N THR A 159 2.87 -22.70 13.21
CA THR A 159 3.46 -23.97 13.66
C THR A 159 3.05 -25.14 12.77
N SER A 160 1.79 -25.18 12.32
CA SER A 160 1.25 -26.25 11.48
C SER A 160 1.34 -25.95 9.99
N GLU A 161 1.30 -24.68 9.59
CA GLU A 161 1.15 -24.27 8.17
C GLU A 161 2.35 -23.48 7.61
N ARG A 162 3.51 -23.54 8.29
CA ARG A 162 4.69 -22.73 7.95
C ARG A 162 5.05 -22.74 6.46
N SER A 163 5.17 -23.93 5.88
CA SER A 163 5.62 -24.12 4.49
C SER A 163 4.65 -23.53 3.47
N SER A 164 3.35 -23.72 3.69
CA SER A 164 2.28 -23.16 2.85
C SER A 164 2.31 -21.62 2.90
N ILE A 165 2.40 -21.06 4.11
CA ILE A 165 2.46 -19.60 4.32
C ILE A 165 3.71 -19.01 3.66
N GLN A 166 4.89 -19.64 3.83
CA GLN A 166 6.13 -19.22 3.17
C GLN A 166 6.04 -19.28 1.65
N GLY A 167 5.43 -20.33 1.10
CA GLY A 167 5.20 -20.46 -0.34
C GLY A 167 4.33 -19.32 -0.89
N LYS A 168 3.26 -18.97 -0.18
CA LYS A 168 2.40 -17.82 -0.54
C LYS A 168 3.14 -16.49 -0.43
N LEU A 169 3.87 -16.25 0.67
CA LEU A 169 4.66 -15.02 0.84
C LEU A 169 5.76 -14.88 -0.20
N THR A 170 6.43 -15.98 -0.55
CA THR A 170 7.44 -15.98 -1.64
C THR A 170 6.82 -15.54 -2.97
N LYS A 171 5.61 -15.99 -3.29
CA LYS A 171 4.89 -15.55 -4.49
C LYS A 171 4.56 -14.06 -4.44
N VAL A 172 4.12 -13.54 -3.30
CA VAL A 172 3.87 -12.10 -3.10
C VAL A 172 5.15 -11.30 -3.33
N LEU A 173 6.27 -11.76 -2.77
CA LEU A 173 7.56 -11.09 -2.95
C LEU A 173 8.09 -11.21 -4.39
N ALA A 174 7.74 -12.27 -5.13
CA ALA A 174 8.14 -12.43 -6.52
C ALA A 174 7.45 -11.44 -7.48
N ASP A 175 6.42 -10.72 -7.03
CA ASP A 175 5.78 -9.68 -7.84
C ASP A 175 6.79 -8.61 -8.31
N PRO A 176 6.89 -8.35 -9.62
CA PRO A 176 7.91 -7.44 -10.15
C PRO A 176 7.64 -5.97 -9.82
N VAL A 177 6.39 -5.59 -9.52
CA VAL A 177 5.98 -4.21 -9.27
C VAL A 177 6.17 -3.85 -7.80
N HIS A 178 5.65 -4.69 -6.90
CA HIS A 178 5.60 -4.41 -5.47
C HIS A 178 6.66 -5.18 -4.67
N GLY A 179 7.09 -6.34 -5.14
CA GLY A 179 8.04 -7.22 -4.45
C GLY A 179 9.35 -6.55 -4.01
N PRO A 180 10.04 -5.78 -4.88
CA PRO A 180 11.27 -5.09 -4.50
C PRO A 180 11.08 -4.09 -3.36
N ALA A 181 10.00 -3.29 -3.40
CA ALA A 181 9.70 -2.31 -2.36
C ALA A 181 9.37 -2.99 -1.03
N ILE A 182 8.62 -4.10 -1.07
CA ILE A 182 8.29 -4.88 0.13
C ILE A 182 9.54 -5.48 0.75
N ARG A 183 10.44 -6.10 -0.04
CA ARG A 183 11.69 -6.67 0.47
C ARG A 183 12.56 -5.61 1.15
N GLN A 184 12.76 -4.48 0.47
CA GLN A 184 13.56 -3.39 1.02
C GLN A 184 12.96 -2.87 2.33
N ASP A 185 11.65 -2.70 2.36
CA ASP A 185 10.94 -2.21 3.54
C ASP A 185 11.01 -3.18 4.74
N LEU A 186 10.98 -4.50 4.47
CA LEU A 186 11.21 -5.54 5.49
C LEU A 186 12.64 -5.50 6.03
N LEU A 187 13.64 -5.29 5.17
CA LEU A 187 15.04 -5.15 5.57
C LEU A 187 15.27 -3.90 6.42
N ASP A 188 14.73 -2.76 5.99
CA ASP A 188 14.84 -1.48 6.68
C ASP A 188 14.17 -1.52 8.06
N GLY A 189 13.04 -2.24 8.17
CA GLY A 189 12.28 -2.40 9.42
C GLY A 189 12.60 -3.66 10.21
N PHE A 190 13.62 -4.42 9.83
CA PHE A 190 13.90 -5.75 10.39
C PHE A 190 14.08 -5.74 11.91
N ASN A 191 14.74 -4.71 12.44
CA ASN A 191 15.03 -4.56 13.87
C ASN A 191 13.80 -4.25 14.74
N VAL A 192 12.70 -3.78 14.15
CA VAL A 192 11.44 -3.50 14.86
C VAL A 192 10.59 -4.76 15.02
N LEU A 193 10.90 -5.81 14.27
CA LEU A 193 10.14 -7.06 14.29
C LEU A 193 10.51 -7.92 15.50
N PRO A 194 9.56 -8.70 16.06
CA PRO A 194 9.88 -9.64 17.13
C PRO A 194 10.75 -10.79 16.62
N ALA A 195 11.56 -11.38 17.50
CA ALA A 195 12.56 -12.40 17.15
C ALA A 195 11.98 -13.57 16.33
N TRP A 196 10.80 -14.07 16.68
CA TRP A 196 10.15 -15.17 15.96
C TRP A 196 9.84 -14.81 14.49
N MET A 197 9.49 -13.54 14.23
CA MET A 197 9.16 -13.06 12.89
C MET A 197 10.44 -12.79 12.10
N GLN A 198 11.47 -12.25 12.75
CA GLN A 198 12.81 -12.10 12.16
C GLN A 198 13.34 -13.44 11.63
N SER A 199 13.20 -14.53 12.41
CA SER A 199 13.61 -15.86 11.96
C SER A 199 12.87 -16.29 10.69
N LEU A 200 11.55 -16.09 10.64
CA LEU A 200 10.75 -16.44 9.46
C LEU A 200 11.11 -15.60 8.23
N ILE A 201 11.39 -14.30 8.41
CA ILE A 201 11.71 -13.40 7.29
C ILE A 201 13.08 -13.70 6.69
N ARG A 202 14.07 -14.13 7.48
CA ARG A 202 15.37 -14.58 6.94
C ARG A 202 15.25 -15.75 5.97
N GLU A 203 14.23 -16.58 6.15
CA GLU A 203 13.95 -17.72 5.26
C GLU A 203 13.27 -17.28 3.95
N LEU A 204 12.83 -16.02 3.83
CA LEU A 204 12.20 -15.50 2.61
C LEU A 204 13.25 -14.97 1.62
N PRO A 205 13.09 -15.21 0.31
CA PRO A 205 14.07 -14.79 -0.69
C PRO A 205 14.33 -13.28 -0.69
N GLY A 206 15.62 -12.89 -0.60
CA GLY A 206 16.06 -11.50 -0.65
C GLY A 206 15.64 -10.66 0.56
N CYS A 207 15.30 -11.31 1.68
CA CYS A 207 14.90 -10.65 2.93
C CYS A 207 15.89 -10.90 4.08
N ASP A 208 17.04 -11.54 3.84
CA ASP A 208 18.09 -11.68 4.87
C ASP A 208 19.00 -10.43 4.91
N PRO A 209 19.06 -9.71 6.05
CA PRO A 209 19.99 -8.59 6.20
C PRO A 209 21.46 -8.98 6.07
N GLN A 210 21.85 -10.24 6.33
CA GLN A 210 23.24 -10.69 6.20
C GLN A 210 23.66 -10.83 4.73
N GLU A 211 22.81 -11.39 3.88
CA GLU A 211 23.04 -11.48 2.43
C GLU A 211 23.25 -10.08 1.82
N THR A 212 22.44 -9.12 2.25
CA THR A 212 22.52 -7.73 1.77
C THR A 212 23.83 -7.04 2.19
N ARG A 213 24.30 -7.28 3.42
CA ARG A 213 25.58 -6.75 3.92
C ARG A 213 26.77 -7.38 3.20
N ALA A 214 26.72 -8.67 2.91
CA ALA A 214 27.77 -9.37 2.16
C ALA A 214 27.88 -8.83 0.72
N ALA A 215 26.75 -8.67 0.01
CA ALA A 215 26.73 -8.10 -1.33
C ALA A 215 27.25 -6.65 -1.39
N THR A 216 26.90 -5.83 -0.38
CA THR A 216 27.37 -4.44 -0.29
C THR A 216 28.88 -4.37 -0.06
N SER A 217 29.42 -5.23 0.80
CA SER A 217 30.85 -5.31 1.12
C SER A 217 31.69 -5.76 -0.09
N GLN A 218 31.23 -6.79 -0.82
CA GLN A 218 31.87 -7.26 -2.04
C GLN A 218 31.89 -6.17 -3.14
N THR A 219 30.80 -5.41 -3.29
CA THR A 219 30.71 -4.33 -4.29
C THR A 219 31.69 -3.18 -3.97
N LEU A 220 31.86 -2.85 -2.69
CA LEU A 220 32.82 -1.84 -2.21
C LEU A 220 34.27 -2.28 -2.45
N ASP A 221 34.61 -3.53 -2.15
CA ASP A 221 35.95 -4.08 -2.40
C ASP A 221 36.30 -4.16 -3.89
N THR A 222 35.30 -4.45 -4.74
CA THR A 222 35.49 -4.47 -6.20
C THR A 222 35.75 -3.08 -6.76
N LYS A 223 35.01 -2.06 -6.28
CA LYS A 223 35.23 -0.65 -6.64
C LYS A 223 36.57 -0.12 -6.13
N LYS A 224 36.98 -0.49 -4.91
CA LYS A 224 38.27 -0.11 -4.33
C LYS A 224 39.42 -0.71 -5.15
N SER A 225 39.31 -1.98 -5.55
CA SER A 225 40.28 -2.69 -6.40
C SER A 225 40.39 -2.08 -7.80
N GLN A 226 39.27 -1.69 -8.43
CA GLN A 226 39.27 -0.98 -9.72
C GLN A 226 39.87 0.43 -9.63
N SER A 227 39.61 1.15 -8.54
CA SER A 227 40.18 2.49 -8.30
C SER A 227 41.69 2.45 -8.05
N ALA A 228 42.18 1.42 -7.34
CA ALA A 228 43.61 1.20 -7.10
C ALA A 228 44.36 0.86 -8.40
N ARG A 229 43.79 -0.01 -9.25
CA ARG A 229 44.35 -0.33 -10.58
C ARG A 229 44.45 0.90 -11.50
N ARG A 230 43.44 1.79 -11.48
CA ARG A 230 43.48 3.05 -12.26
C ARG A 230 44.53 4.04 -11.76
N ARG A 231 44.86 4.07 -10.46
CA ARG A 231 45.92 4.94 -9.92
C ARG A 231 47.32 4.41 -10.21
N ALA A 232 47.52 3.09 -10.22
CA ALA A 232 48.79 2.45 -10.57
C ALA A 232 49.14 2.64 -12.06
N ALA A 233 48.15 2.53 -12.96
CA ALA A 233 48.35 2.77 -14.40
C ALA A 233 48.74 4.23 -14.73
N LYS A 234 48.46 5.19 -13.83
CA LYS A 234 48.76 6.62 -14.04
C LYS A 234 50.16 7.05 -13.58
N HIS A 235 50.88 6.20 -12.84
CA HIS A 235 52.23 6.49 -12.34
C HIS A 235 53.34 5.70 -13.08
N GLY A 236 52.98 4.93 -14.11
CA GLY A 236 53.92 4.13 -14.91
C GLY A 236 54.40 4.78 -16.22
N GLU A 237 53.94 5.99 -16.54
CA GLU A 237 54.35 6.72 -17.75
C GLU A 237 54.83 8.13 -17.39
N THR A 238 56.14 8.26 -17.15
CA THR A 238 56.97 9.40 -17.59
C THR A 238 58.45 9.00 -17.43
N PRO A 239 59.34 9.53 -18.30
CA PRO A 239 60.08 8.76 -19.30
C PRO A 239 61.42 8.21 -18.82
#